data_AF-A0A0R2S8C1-F1
#
_entry.id   AF-A0A0R2S8C1-F1
#
_cell.length_a   1.000
_cell.length_b   1.000
_cell.length_c   1.000
_cell.angle_alpha   90.00
_cell.angle_beta   90.00
_cell.angle_gamma   90.00
#
_symmetry.space_group_name_H-M   'P 1'
#
loop_
_entity.id
_entity.type
_entity.pdbx_description
1 polymer ?
#
loop_
_entity_poly.entity_id
_entity_poly.type
_entity_poly.pdbx_seq_one_letter_code
_entity_poly.pdbx_strand_id
1 'polypeptide(L)' 'LAWSAYRWANGHSLQTILRETEITVGDFVRAIRQIIDLLGQLLNANPQMATTVKEAVKKIDRGVITYSAVVA' A
#
# COMPACT_ATOMS: atom_id res chain seq x y z
N LEU A 1 1.34 0.81 11.52
CA LEU A 1 1.12 0.51 10.08
C LEU A 1 0.17 1.50 9.39
N ALA A 2 -0.99 1.84 9.95
CA ALA A 2 -1.91 2.81 9.33
C ALA A 2 -1.25 4.15 8.97
N TRP A 3 -0.46 4.71 9.89
CA TRP A 3 0.31 5.93 9.64
C TRP A 3 1.36 5.77 8.53
N SER A 4 2.09 4.65 8.54
CA SER A 4 3.09 4.31 7.52
C SER A 4 2.45 4.22 6.12
N ALA A 5 1.30 3.55 6.00
CA ALA A 5 0.55 3.43 4.76
C ALA A 5 -0.01 4.80 4.30
N TYR A 6 -0.49 5.61 5.23
CA TYR A 6 -0.95 6.97 4.92
C TYR A 6 0.19 7.84 4.38
N ARG A 7 1.35 7.89 5.04
CA ARG A 7 2.51 8.65 4.55
C ARG A 7 3.01 8.13 3.21
N TRP A 8 2.99 6.81 3.01
CA TRP A 8 3.31 6.22 1.73
C TRP A 8 2.33 6.66 0.62
N ALA A 9 1.02 6.63 0.87
CA ALA A 9 0.02 7.12 -0.07
C ALA A 9 0.19 8.62 -0.41
N ASN A 10 0.75 9.40 0.52
CA ASN A 10 1.08 10.82 0.34
C ASN A 10 2.46 11.08 -0.29
N GLY A 11 3.17 10.05 -0.77
CA GLY A 11 4.39 10.22 -1.55
C GLY A 11 5.71 10.17 -0.75
N HIS A 12 5.68 9.92 0.56
CA HIS A 12 6.91 9.79 1.35
C HIS A 12 7.78 8.62 0.89
N SER A 13 9.11 8.77 0.98
CA SER A 13 10.04 7.69 0.63
C SER A 13 9.98 6.54 1.65
N LEU A 14 10.31 5.32 1.22
CA LEU A 14 10.40 4.15 2.11
C LEU A 14 11.40 4.42 3.23
N GLN A 15 12.59 4.94 2.89
CA GLN A 15 13.63 5.24 3.87
C GLN A 15 13.15 6.20 4.95
N THR A 16 12.37 7.22 4.59
CA THR A 16 11.78 8.17 5.55
C THR A 16 10.80 7.48 6.50
N ILE A 17 9.98 6.57 5.98
CA ILE A 17 9.00 5.82 6.80
C ILE A 17 9.70 4.87 7.77
N LEU A 18 10.72 4.14 7.31
CA LEU A 18 11.48 3.20 8.13
C LEU A 18 12.31 3.89 9.22
N ARG A 19 12.79 5.13 8.99
CA ARG A 19 13.49 5.88 10.04
C ARG A 19 12.57 6.38 11.14
N GLU A 20 11.31 6.62 10.81
CA GLU A 20 10.32 7.17 11.75
C GLU A 20 9.45 6.08 12.39
N THR A 21 9.65 4.81 12.02
CA THR A 21 8.85 3.68 12.53
C THR A 21 9.73 2.46 12.75
N GLU A 22 9.48 1.69 13.80
CA GLU A 22 10.21 0.44 14.12
C GLU A 22 9.77 -0.76 13.25
N ILE A 23 9.49 -0.54 11.95
CA ILE A 23 9.04 -1.60 11.04
C ILE A 23 10.17 -2.05 10.14
N THR A 24 10.24 -3.34 9.85
CA THR A 24 11.17 -3.84 8.83
C THR A 24 10.65 -3.53 7.42
N VAL A 25 11.55 -3.58 6.42
CA VAL A 25 11.16 -3.43 5.01
C VAL A 25 10.16 -4.51 4.60
N GLY A 26 10.39 -5.76 5.02
CA GLY A 26 9.53 -6.89 4.69
C GLY A 26 8.12 -6.71 5.26
N ASP A 27 8.01 -6.29 6.53
CA ASP A 27 6.72 -6.03 7.16
C ASP A 27 5.97 -4.88 6.51
N PHE A 28 6.70 -3.83 6.10
CA PHE A 28 6.10 -2.73 5.35
C PHE A 28 5.52 -3.19 4.02
N VAL A 29 6.31 -3.89 3.20
CA VAL A 29 5.85 -4.39 1.89
C VAL A 29 4.66 -5.32 2.06
N ARG A 30 4.73 -6.23 3.04
CA ARG A 30 3.63 -7.13 3.38
C ARG A 30 2.35 -6.38 3.75
N ALA A 31 2.46 -5.37 4.61
CA ALA A 31 1.31 -4.58 5.04
C ALA A 31 0.66 -3.82 3.87
N ILE A 32 1.45 -3.22 2.98
CA ILE A 32 0.89 -2.53 1.80
C ILE A 32 0.20 -3.52 0.86
N ARG A 33 0.75 -4.72 0.66
CA ARG A 33 0.10 -5.76 -0.14
C ARG A 33 -1.24 -6.20 0.44
N GLN A 34 -1.28 -6.44 1.74
CA GLN A 34 -2.53 -6.77 2.44
C GLN A 34 -3.59 -5.65 2.28
N ILE A 35 -3.19 -4.38 2.27
CA ILE A 35 -4.09 -3.26 2.01
C ILE A 35 -4.62 -3.30 0.57
N ILE A 36 -3.75 -3.57 -0.42
CA ILE A 36 -4.16 -3.70 -1.83
C ILE A 36 -5.15 -4.85 -2.00
N ASP A 37 -4.88 -6.00 -1.40
CA ASP A 37 -5.76 -7.18 -1.47
C ASP A 37 -7.12 -6.89 -0.83
N LEU A 38 -7.13 -6.24 0.34
CA LEU A 38 -8.35 -5.81 1.02
C LEU A 38 -9.16 -4.83 0.15
N LEU A 39 -8.50 -3.87 -0.49
CA LEU A 39 -9.15 -2.95 -1.43
C LEU A 39 -9.78 -3.70 -2.61
N GLY A 40 -9.13 -4.74 -3.12
CA GLY A 40 -9.69 -5.64 -4.13
C GLY A 40 -10.93 -6.40 -3.64
N GLN A 41 -10.90 -6.91 -2.41
CA GLN A 41 -12.06 -7.57 -1.79
C GLN A 41 -13.23 -6.59 -1.59
N LEU A 42 -12.96 -5.35 -1.18
CA LEU A 42 -13.98 -4.30 -1.05
C LEU A 42 -14.64 -3.97 -2.39
N LEU A 43 -13.87 -3.98 -3.49
CA LEU A 43 -14.42 -3.77 -4.82
C LEU A 43 -15.40 -4.89 -5.23
N ASN A 44 -15.06 -6.13 -4.89
CA ASN A 44 -15.93 -7.29 -5.16
C ASN A 44 -17.21 -7.23 -4.31
N ALA A 45 -17.12 -6.78 -3.06
CA ALA A 45 -18.26 -6.68 -2.14
C ALA A 45 -19.15 -5.45 -2.41
N ASN A 46 -18.57 -4.33 -2.84
CA ASN A 46 -19.28 -3.09 -3.12
C ASN A 46 -18.75 -2.39 -4.38
N PRO A 47 -19.30 -2.72 -5.57
CA PRO A 47 -18.88 -2.14 -6.83
C PRO A 47 -19.03 -0.60 -6.93
N GLN A 48 -19.90 0.01 -6.11
CA GLN A 48 -20.08 1.48 -6.12
C GLN A 48 -18.83 2.23 -5.62
N MET A 49 -17.94 1.55 -4.87
CA MET A 49 -16.68 2.12 -4.38
C MET A 49 -15.54 2.05 -5.40
N ALA A 50 -15.79 1.61 -6.64
CA ALA A 50 -14.76 1.36 -7.65
C ALA A 50 -13.79 2.52 -7.86
N THR A 51 -14.30 3.75 -7.98
CA THR A 51 -13.46 4.94 -8.18
C THR A 51 -12.52 5.14 -7.00
N THR A 52 -13.06 5.18 -5.78
CA THR A 52 -12.29 5.38 -4.54
C THR A 52 -11.23 4.29 -4.34
N VAL A 53 -11.59 3.03 -4.58
CA VAL A 53 -10.66 1.90 -4.47
C VAL A 53 -9.52 2.01 -5.48
N LYS A 54 -9.83 2.28 -6.76
CA LYS A 54 -8.81 2.42 -7.81
C LYS A 54 -7.86 3.58 -7.52
N GLU A 55 -8.38 4.70 -7.03
CA GLU A 55 -7.56 5.84 -6.62
C GLU A 55 -6.65 5.52 -5.43
N ALA A 56 -7.17 4.79 -4.43
CA ALA A 56 -6.39 4.36 -3.28
C ALA A 56 -5.25 3.42 -3.69
N VAL A 57 -5.54 2.39 -4.52
CA VAL A 57 -4.52 1.47 -5.05
C VAL A 57 -3.45 2.23 -5.81
N LYS A 58 -3.83 3.15 -6.70
CA LYS A 58 -2.89 3.97 -7.48
C LYS A 58 -1.93 4.78 -6.60
N LYS A 59 -2.36 5.23 -5.43
CA LYS A 59 -1.51 6.00 -4.49
C LYS A 59 -0.50 5.13 -3.75
N ILE A 60 -0.81 3.86 -3.50
CA ILE A 60 0.02 2.95 -2.68
C ILE A 60 0.82 1.94 -3.50
N ASP A 61 0.37 1.54 -4.68
CA ASP A 61 1.10 0.64 -5.57
C ASP A 61 2.13 1.42 -6.39
N ARG A 62 3.28 1.70 -5.76
CA ARG A 62 4.40 2.42 -6.37
C ARG A 62 5.74 1.91 -5.85
N GLY A 63 6.82 2.33 -6.49
CA GLY A 63 8.19 2.09 -6.00
C GLY A 63 8.46 0.61 -5.72
N VAL A 64 9.07 0.31 -4.56
CA VAL A 64 9.43 -1.06 -4.16
C VAL A 64 8.23 -2.02 -4.20
N ILE A 65 7.01 -1.54 -3.95
CA ILE A 65 5.81 -2.37 -3.96
C ILE A 65 5.64 -2.96 -5.35
N THR A 66 5.61 -2.13 -6.39
CA THR A 66 5.41 -2.56 -7.78
C THR A 66 6.50 -3.52 -8.26
N TYR A 67 7.77 -3.30 -7.88
CA TYR A 67 8.86 -4.21 -8.24
C TYR A 67 8.74 -5.59 -7.58
N SER A 68 8.29 -5.64 -6.32
CA SER A 68 8.11 -6.91 -5.61
C SER A 68 7.03 -7.81 -6.21
N ALA A 69 6.08 -7.29 -7.01
CA ALA A 69 5.11 -8.13 -7.71
C ALA A 69 5.71 -8.88 -8.92
N VAL A 70 6.82 -8.42 -9.48
CA VAL A 70 7.44 -9.02 -10.66
C VAL A 70 8.41 -10.15 -10.29
N VAL A 71 8.86 -10.16 -9.03
CA VAL A 71 9.89 -11.07 -8.52
C VAL A 71 9.30 -12.17 -7.61
N ALA A 72 7.99 -12.14 -7.37
CA ALA A 72 7.27 -13.14 -6.57
C ALA A 72 6.71 -14.28 -7.42
#